data_AF-A0AAW5N4M2-F1
#
_entry.id   AF-A0AAW5N4M2-F1
#
_cell.length_a   1.000
_cell.length_b   1.000
_cell.length_c   1.000
_cell.angle_alpha   90.00
_cell.angle_beta   90.00
_cell.angle_gamma   90.00
#
_symmetry.space_group_name_H-M   'P 1'
#
loop_
_entity.id
_entity.type
_entity.pdbx_description
1 polymer ?
#
loop_
_entity_poly.entity_id
_entity_poly.type
_entity_poly.pdbx_seq_one_letter_code
_entity_poly.pdbx_strand_id
1 'polypeptide(L)' 'TNPTKEEVEYVDSIMADVKWLGFDWGEHLFYASDYFEKLYGFAEQLITKGLAYVDDQTHEEMRANRGTLTSPGTRS' A
#
# COMPACT_ATOMS: atom_id res chain seq x y z
N THR A 1 -4.67 -2.40 4.52
CA THR A 1 -4.05 -2.97 3.31
C THR A 1 -3.15 -4.16 3.58
N ASN A 2 -2.61 -4.33 4.79
CA ASN A 2 -1.89 -5.55 5.19
C ASN A 2 -2.67 -6.33 6.28
N PRO A 3 -3.49 -7.33 5.89
CA PRO A 3 -4.34 -8.05 6.84
C PRO A 3 -3.57 -8.86 7.89
N THR A 4 -2.27 -9.11 7.68
CA THR A 4 -1.43 -9.87 8.64
C THR A 4 -0.76 -9.00 9.70
N LYS A 5 -0.77 -7.68 9.52
CA LYS A 5 -0.21 -6.70 10.48
C LYS A 5 -1.26 -5.70 10.97
N GLU A 6 -2.50 -5.84 10.50
CA GLU A 6 -3.63 -5.02 10.89
C GLU A 6 -4.42 -5.78 11.95
N GLU A 7 -4.21 -5.42 13.22
CA GLU A 7 -5.05 -5.84 14.32
C GLU A 7 -6.03 -4.72 14.66
N VAL A 8 -7.28 -5.08 14.94
CA VAL A 8 -8.35 -4.12 15.30
C VAL A 8 -7.95 -3.29 16.53
N GLU A 9 -7.18 -3.87 17.45
CA GLU A 9 -6.64 -3.20 18.63
C GLU A 9 -5.77 -1.98 18.29
N TYR A 10 -4.99 -2.03 17.20
CA TYR A 10 -4.20 -0.87 16.77
C TYR A 10 -5.06 0.25 16.20
N VAL A 11 -6.13 -0.09 15.48
CA VAL A 11 -7.08 0.90 14.95
C VAL A 11 -7.78 1.61 16.11
N ASP A 12 -8.27 0.84 17.09
CA ASP A 12 -9.00 1.38 18.23
C ASP A 12 -8.12 2.25 19.13
N SER A 13 -6.87 1.83 19.41
CA SER A 13 -5.93 2.62 20.20
C SER A 13 -5.53 3.91 19.52
N ILE A 14 -5.23 3.89 18.21
CA ILE A 14 -4.92 5.10 17.45
C ILE A 14 -6.10 6.08 17.48
N MET A 15 -7.33 5.60 17.29
CA MET A 15 -8.53 6.42 17.37
C MET A 15 -8.71 7.05 18.77
N ALA A 16 -8.48 6.27 19.83
CA ALA A 16 -8.57 6.77 21.20
C ALA A 16 -7.51 7.86 21.48
N ASP A 17 -6.26 7.64 21.07
CA ASP A 17 -5.16 8.59 21.27
C ASP A 17 -5.39 9.90 20.52
N VAL A 18 -5.86 9.84 19.26
CA VAL A 18 -6.16 11.04 18.47
C VAL A 18 -7.29 11.86 19.12
N LYS A 19 -8.35 11.21 19.62
CA LYS A 19 -9.41 11.89 20.40
C LYS A 19 -8.87 12.47 21.71
N TRP A 20 -7.99 11.74 22.39
CA TRP A 20 -7.38 12.18 23.65
C TRP A 20 -6.52 13.44 23.44
N LEU A 21 -5.83 13.55 22.31
CA LEU A 21 -5.10 14.75 21.90
C LEU A 21 -6.01 15.94 21.55
N GLY A 22 -7.34 15.77 21.58
CA GLY A 22 -8.32 16.83 21.32
C GLY A 22 -8.66 17.03 19.84
N PHE A 23 -8.24 16.11 18.97
CA PHE A 23 -8.61 16.15 17.55
C PHE A 23 -9.92 15.38 17.32
N ASP A 24 -10.74 15.91 16.40
CA ASP A 24 -11.98 15.28 15.95
C ASP A 24 -11.96 15.18 14.43
N TRP A 25 -12.18 13.96 13.92
CA TRP A 25 -12.28 13.70 12.49
C TRP A 25 -13.71 13.86 11.96
N GLY A 26 -14.71 14.08 12.83
CA GLY A 26 -16.11 14.22 12.45
C GLY A 26 -16.58 13.02 11.63
N GLU A 27 -17.08 13.28 10.41
CA GLU A 27 -17.54 12.24 9.48
C GLU A 27 -16.41 11.62 8.64
N HIS A 28 -15.17 12.09 8.81
CA HIS A 28 -14.03 11.77 7.94
C HIS A 28 -13.14 10.64 8.49
N LEU A 29 -13.76 9.57 9.00
CA LEU A 29 -13.06 8.32 9.30
C LEU A 29 -13.07 7.44 8.06
N PHE A 30 -11.89 7.14 7.51
CA PHE A 30 -11.76 6.38 6.28
C PHE A 30 -10.82 5.18 6.47
N TYR A 31 -11.20 4.05 5.90
CA TYR A 31 -10.32 2.88 5.81
C TYR A 31 -9.84 2.69 4.38
N ALA A 32 -8.54 2.49 4.20
CA ALA A 32 -7.98 2.24 2.87
C ALA A 32 -8.60 0.99 2.19
N SER A 33 -9.03 0.00 2.99
CA SER A 33 -9.73 -1.19 2.51
C SER A 33 -11.05 -0.89 1.81
N ASP A 34 -11.76 0.18 2.20
CA ASP A 34 -13.02 0.59 1.58
C ASP A 34 -12.82 1.01 0.11
N TYR A 35 -11.57 1.30 -0.28
CA TYR A 35 -11.20 1.74 -1.62
C TYR A 35 -10.53 0.63 -2.45
N PHE A 36 -10.47 -0.62 -1.99
CA PHE A 36 -9.79 -1.69 -2.72
C PHE A 36 -10.32 -1.91 -4.13
N GLU A 37 -11.64 -1.84 -4.34
CA GLU A 37 -12.22 -1.96 -5.67
C GLU A 37 -11.78 -0.83 -6.61
N LYS A 38 -11.71 0.41 -6.08
CA LYS A 38 -11.20 1.55 -6.83
C LYS A 38 -9.72 1.41 -7.14
N LEU A 39 -8.92 0.92 -6.20
CA LEU A 39 -7.49 0.65 -6.39
C LEU A 39 -7.26 -0.44 -7.43
N TYR A 40 -8.09 -1.49 -7.44
CA TYR A 40 -8.07 -2.52 -8.45
C TYR A 40 -8.38 -1.96 -9.84
N GLY A 41 -9.43 -1.16 -9.98
CA GLY A 41 -9.76 -0.50 -11.25
C GLY A 41 -8.65 0.45 -11.74
N PHE A 42 -7.89 1.08 -10.84
CA PHE A 42 -6.70 1.82 -11.23
C PHE A 42 -5.56 0.91 -11.69
N ALA A 43 -5.35 -0.24 -11.06
CA ALA A 43 -4.36 -1.21 -11.51
C ALA A 43 -4.65 -1.69 -12.95
N GLU A 44 -5.90 -2.03 -13.25
CA GLU A 44 -6.32 -2.42 -14.62
C GLU A 44 -6.07 -1.31 -15.64
N GLN A 45 -6.35 -0.05 -15.28
CA GLN A 45 -6.07 1.10 -16.14
C GLN A 45 -4.57 1.28 -16.40
N LEU A 46 -3.73 1.10 -15.38
CA LEU A 46 -2.27 1.19 -15.53
C LEU A 46 -1.72 0.08 -16.41
N ILE A 47 -2.22 -1.16 -16.24
CA ILE A 47 -1.86 -2.29 -17.09
C ILE A 47 -2.26 -2.02 -18.54
N THR A 48 -3.49 -1.56 -18.77
CA THR A 48 -4.01 -1.25 -20.11
C THR A 48 -3.20 -0.14 -20.80
N LYS A 49 -2.66 0.82 -20.04
CA LYS A 49 -1.80 1.89 -20.56
C LYS A 49 -0.33 1.46 -20.76
N GLY A 50 0.03 0.22 -20.42
CA GLY A 50 1.42 -0.25 -20.45
C GLY A 50 2.32 0.39 -19.39
N LEU A 51 1.72 0.90 -18.31
CA LEU A 51 2.41 1.59 -17.20
C LEU A 51 2.58 0.70 -15.96
N ALA A 52 2.01 -0.51 -15.98
CA ALA A 52 2.17 -1.52 -14.95
C ALA A 52 2.30 -2.90 -15.59
N TYR A 53 2.98 -3.81 -14.90
CA TYR A 53 3.19 -5.19 -15.31
C TYR A 53 3.14 -6.11 -14.08
N VAL A 54 2.95 -7.41 -14.30
CA VAL A 54 3.06 -8.44 -13.28
C VAL A 54 4.49 -8.96 -13.29
N ASP A 55 5.14 -8.96 -12.12
CA ASP A 55 6.50 -9.45 -11.97
C ASP A 55 6.46 -10.80 -11.23
N ASP A 56 6.91 -11.86 -11.91
CA ASP A 56 6.93 -13.23 -11.38
C ASP A 56 8.28 -13.58 -10.71
N GLN A 57 9.18 -12.60 -10.57
CA GLN A 57 10.45 -12.79 -9.89
C GLN A 57 10.29 -13.09 -8.40
N THR A 58 11.18 -13.93 -7.88
CA THR A 58 11.33 -14.13 -6.45
C THR A 58 11.78 -12.83 -5.77
N HIS A 59 11.60 -12.75 -4.45
CA HIS A 59 12.04 -11.59 -3.68
C HIS A 59 13.56 -11.33 -3.81
N GLU A 60 14.36 -12.39 -3.90
CA GLU A 60 15.81 -12.28 -4.07
C GLU A 60 16.19 -11.74 -5.45
N GLU A 61 15.54 -12.24 -6.52
CA GLU A 61 15.74 -11.75 -7.88
C GLU A 61 15.31 -10.29 -8.03
N MET A 62 14.13 -9.91 -7.53
CA MET A 62 13.68 -8.51 -7.54
C MET A 62 14.67 -7.59 -6.82
N ARG A 63 15.25 -8.06 -5.70
CA ARG A 63 16.24 -7.27 -4.94
C ARG A 63 17.54 -7.13 -5.73
N ALA A 64 18.00 -8.18 -6.40
CA ALA A 64 19.19 -8.13 -7.23
C ALA A 64 19.01 -7.20 -8.45
N ASN A 65 17.85 -7.28 -9.12
CA ASN A 65 17.55 -6.49 -10.31
C ASN A 65 17.25 -5.01 -10.01
N ARG A 66 16.85 -4.68 -8.79
CA ARG A 66 16.60 -3.27 -8.38
C ARG A 66 17.84 -2.39 -8.46
N GLY A 67 19.04 -2.97 -8.41
CA GLY A 67 20.31 -2.24 -8.35
C GLY A 67 20.63 -1.70 -6.96
N THR A 68 21.53 -0.73 -6.89
CA THR A 68 22.02 -0.10 -5.65
C THR A 68 22.06 1.42 -5.78
N LEU A 69 22.49 2.13 -4.74
CA LEU A 69 22.71 3.58 -4.80
C LEU A 69 23.69 3.99 -5.92
N THR A 70 24.62 3.10 -6.29
CA THR A 70 25.70 3.37 -7.24
C THR A 70 25.56 2.64 -8.57
N SER A 71 24.64 1.68 -8.66
CA SER A 71 24.46 0.83 -9.85
C SER A 71 23.00 0.81 -10.26
N PRO A 72 22.68 1.13 -11.53
CA PRO A 72 21.29 1.11 -11.99
C PRO A 72 20.72 -0.31 -11.98
N GLY A 73 19.41 -0.40 -11.79
CA GLY A 73 18.69 -1.66 -11.91
C GLY A 73 18.58 -2.16 -13.35
N THR A 74 18.23 -3.43 -13.49
CA THR A 74 17.97 -4.12 -14.76
C THR A 74 16.48 -4.44 -14.87
N ARG A 75 15.95 -4.43 -16.10
CA ARG A 75 14.57 -4.89 -16.33
C ARG A 75 14.46 -6.39 -16.09
N SER A 76 13.35 -6.79 -15.47
CA SER A 76 12.88 -8.16 -15.47
C SER A 76 12.33 -8.58 -16.83
#